data_AF-A0A3P1TB62-F1
#
_entry.id   AF-A0A3P1TB62-F1
#
_cell.length_a   1.000
_cell.length_b   1.000
_cell.length_c   1.000
_cell.angle_alpha   90.00
_cell.angle_beta   90.00
_cell.angle_gamma   90.00
#
_symmetry.space_group_name_H-M   'P 1'
#
loop_
_entity.id
_entity.type
_entity.pdbx_description
1 polymer ?
#
loop_
_entity_poly.entity_id
_entity_poly.type
_entity_poly.pdbx_seq_one_letter_code
_entity_poly.pdbx_strand_id
1 'polypeptide(L)'
;MLAVVILMTSTGAAFAITRNVAGGTWDHGTHVLIGVAWSSFWHPSRKHGSSVKIGADVHRSACAPADETAKAERWRPPGTRASYHYRFC
;
A
#
# COMPACT_ATOMS: atom_id res chain seq x y z
N MET A 1 3.43 27.73 -2.14
CA MET A 1 2.29 27.13 -1.40
C MET A 1 2.13 25.71 -1.90
N LEU A 2 2.34 24.69 -1.05
CA LEU A 2 2.09 23.30 -1.44
C LEU A 2 0.64 22.97 -1.01
N ALA A 3 -0.24 22.74 -1.98
CA ALA A 3 -1.63 22.39 -1.73
C ALA A 3 -1.73 20.88 -1.44
N VAL A 4 -2.23 20.53 -0.27
CA VAL A 4 -2.63 19.16 0.06
C VAL A 4 -4.12 19.05 -0.22
N VAL A 5 -4.49 18.36 -1.28
CA VAL A 5 -5.88 18.04 -1.59
C VAL A 5 -6.19 16.67 -0.97
N ILE A 6 -7.02 16.65 0.08
CA ILE A 6 -7.55 15.42 0.67
C ILE A 6 -8.89 15.12 -0.01
N LEU A 7 -8.90 14.22 -0.98
CA LEU A 7 -10.14 13.68 -1.56
C LEU A 7 -10.69 12.60 -0.62
N MET A 8 -11.73 12.93 0.14
CA MET A 8 -12.51 11.93 0.88
C MET A 8 -13.68 11.45 0.00
N THR A 9 -13.50 10.31 -0.67
CA THR A 9 -14.61 9.60 -1.32
C THR A 9 -15.09 8.48 -0.38
N SER A 10 -16.35 8.53 0.03
CA SER A 10 -16.94 7.55 0.95
C SER A 10 -17.39 6.29 0.21
N THR A 11 -16.49 5.34 -0.01
CA THR A 11 -16.81 3.99 -0.51
C THR A 11 -16.34 2.96 0.51
N GLY A 12 -17.24 2.51 1.39
CA GLY A 12 -16.99 1.43 2.35
C GLY A 12 -15.97 1.72 3.46
N ALA A 13 -16.04 0.98 4.57
CA ALA A 13 -15.02 1.04 5.60
C ALA A 13 -13.71 0.43 5.07
N ALA A 14 -12.88 1.28 4.47
CA ALA A 14 -11.50 0.99 4.12
C ALA A 14 -10.62 1.42 5.29
N PHE A 15 -9.89 0.49 5.90
CA PHE A 15 -8.87 0.83 6.88
C PHE A 15 -7.58 1.14 6.12
N ALA A 16 -7.48 2.37 5.63
CA ALA A 16 -6.32 2.90 4.93
C ALA A 16 -5.44 3.70 5.90
N ILE A 17 -4.14 3.48 5.84
CA ILE A 17 -3.14 4.25 6.58
C ILE A 17 -2.14 4.77 5.55
N THR A 18 -2.04 6.09 5.45
CA THR A 18 -1.02 6.78 4.68
C THR A 18 -0.02 7.42 5.63
N ARG A 19 1.28 7.16 5.46
CA ARG A 19 2.36 7.74 6.29
C ARG A 19 3.57 8.10 5.44
N ASN A 20 4.24 9.19 5.82
CA ASN A 20 5.57 9.51 5.31
C ASN A 20 6.60 8.70 6.08
N VAL A 21 7.33 7.82 5.40
CA VAL A 21 8.31 6.90 6.01
C VAL A 21 9.53 6.78 5.11
N ALA A 22 10.72 6.73 5.72
CA ALA A 22 11.98 6.54 5.00
C ALA A 22 12.23 7.51 3.82
N GLY A 23 11.66 8.72 3.85
CA GLY A 23 11.78 9.72 2.77
C GLY A 23 10.77 9.56 1.63
N GLY A 24 9.85 8.60 1.71
CA GLY A 24 8.77 8.39 0.75
C GLY A 24 7.39 8.34 1.41
N THR A 25 6.37 7.96 0.63
CA THR A 25 4.97 7.86 1.06
C THR A 25 4.54 6.41 1.00
N TRP A 26 4.09 5.87 2.13
CA TRP A 26 3.54 4.51 2.23
C TRP A 26 2.06 4.56 2.53
N ASP A 27 1.26 4.02 1.61
CA ASP A 27 -0.19 3.89 1.74
C ASP A 27 -0.57 2.39 1.71
N HIS A 28 -1.23 1.93 2.76
CA HIS A 28 -1.60 0.52 2.88
C HIS A 28 -2.92 0.34 3.61
N GLY A 29 -3.61 -0.76 3.33
CA GLY A 29 -4.90 -0.99 3.95
C GLY A 29 -5.65 -2.20 3.44
N THR A 30 -6.84 -2.37 4.02
CA THR A 30 -7.82 -3.37 3.56
C THR A 30 -9.16 -2.69 3.36
N HIS A 31 -9.76 -2.95 2.20
CA HIS A 31 -11.12 -2.58 1.88
C HIS A 31 -12.01 -3.75 2.27
N VAL A 32 -12.70 -3.62 3.41
CA VAL A 32 -13.40 -4.77 4.01
C VAL A 32 -14.56 -5.24 3.14
N LEU A 33 -15.28 -4.32 2.49
CA LEU A 33 -16.44 -4.67 1.66
C LEU A 33 -16.10 -5.51 0.42
N ILE A 34 -15.04 -5.15 -0.31
CA ILE A 34 -14.62 -5.86 -1.54
C ILE A 34 -13.56 -6.94 -1.25
N GLY A 35 -13.12 -7.05 0.01
CA GLY A 35 -12.10 -8.02 0.42
C GLY A 35 -10.77 -7.82 -0.28
N VAL A 36 -10.30 -6.58 -0.47
CA VAL A 36 -9.00 -6.31 -1.12
C VAL A 36 -8.04 -5.72 -0.10
N ALA A 37 -6.86 -6.30 0.02
CA ALA A 37 -5.75 -5.75 0.78
C ALA A 37 -4.71 -5.19 -0.18
N TRP A 38 -4.17 -4.01 0.13
CA TRP A 38 -3.17 -3.34 -0.70
C TRP A 38 -2.03 -2.75 0.14
N SER A 39 -0.89 -2.59 -0.51
CA SER A 39 0.24 -1.81 -0.04
C SER A 39 0.84 -1.10 -1.24
N SER A 40 1.04 0.21 -1.13
CA SER A 40 1.67 1.04 -2.14
C SER A 40 2.73 1.93 -1.49
N PHE A 41 3.92 1.97 -2.08
CA PHE A 41 5.01 2.80 -1.59
C PHE A 41 5.57 3.59 -2.76
N TRP A 42 5.73 4.89 -2.57
CA TRP A 42 6.41 5.80 -3.48
C TRP A 42 7.65 6.35 -2.79
N HIS A 43 8.74 6.53 -3.55
CA HIS A 43 9.96 7.15 -3.03
C HIS A 43 10.67 7.99 -4.11
N PRO A 44 11.11 9.22 -3.81
CA PRO A 44 11.57 10.16 -4.84
C PRO A 44 12.91 9.79 -5.50
N SER A 45 13.76 9.03 -4.80
CA SER A 45 15.16 8.85 -5.24
C SER A 45 15.71 7.41 -5.18
N ARG A 46 14.93 6.44 -4.71
CA ARG A 46 15.42 5.07 -4.47
C ARG A 46 14.49 4.08 -5.13
N LYS A 47 15.07 3.05 -5.73
CA LYS A 47 14.33 1.89 -6.21
C LYS A 47 13.67 1.19 -5.02
N HIS A 48 12.42 0.78 -5.16
CA HIS A 48 11.65 0.30 -4.02
C HIS A 48 10.53 -0.66 -4.44
N GLY A 49 9.95 -1.35 -3.47
CA GLY A 49 8.89 -2.32 -3.68
C GLY A 49 7.92 -2.34 -2.50
N SER A 50 6.74 -2.92 -2.71
CA SER A 50 5.74 -3.16 -1.67
C SER A 50 5.28 -4.61 -1.68
N SER A 51 4.58 -5.01 -0.62
CA SER A 51 3.98 -6.34 -0.52
C SER A 51 2.81 -6.38 0.44
N VAL A 52 1.88 -7.27 0.16
CA VAL A 52 0.79 -7.67 1.04
C VAL A 52 1.00 -9.14 1.41
N LYS A 53 0.94 -9.46 2.69
CA LYS A 53 0.93 -10.83 3.18
C LYS A 53 -0.46 -11.15 3.70
N ILE A 54 -1.07 -12.23 3.21
CA ILE A 54 -2.39 -12.71 3.63
C ILE A 54 -2.20 -14.13 4.16
N GLY A 55 -2.39 -14.32 5.47
CA GLY A 55 -2.01 -15.58 6.12
C GLY A 55 -0.51 -15.89 5.91
N ALA A 56 -0.19 -16.98 5.23
CA ALA A 56 1.18 -17.36 4.89
C ALA A 56 1.66 -16.79 3.54
N ASP A 57 0.74 -16.40 2.66
CA ASP A 57 1.04 -16.01 1.28
C ASP A 57 1.53 -14.58 1.19
N VAL A 58 2.69 -14.37 0.56
CA VAL A 58 3.27 -13.04 0.34
C VAL A 58 3.15 -12.67 -1.14
N HIS A 59 2.34 -11.67 -1.43
CA HIS A 59 2.23 -11.07 -2.75
C HIS A 59 3.10 -9.82 -2.82
N ARG A 60 4.15 -9.83 -3.67
CA ARG A 60 5.11 -8.73 -3.83
C ARG A 60 4.90 -8.02 -5.16
N SER A 61 5.04 -6.70 -5.14
CA SER A 61 5.23 -5.93 -6.37
C SER A 61 6.61 -6.22 -6.96
N ALA A 62 6.75 -5.96 -8.26
CA ALA A 62 8.05 -5.67 -8.84
C ALA A 62 8.67 -4.43 -8.16
N CYS A 63 9.99 -4.27 -8.32
CA CYS A 63 10.64 -3.03 -7.88
C CYS A 63 10.30 -1.89 -8.86
N ALA A 64 9.75 -0.80 -8.35
CA ALA A 64 9.59 0.44 -9.09
C ALA A 64 10.87 1.29 -9.01
N PRO A 65 11.22 2.03 -10.07
CA PRO A 65 12.31 3.01 -10.02
C PRO A 65 11.97 4.19 -9.10
N ALA A 66 12.92 5.12 -8.96
CA ALA A 66 12.69 6.37 -8.25
C ALA A 66 11.53 7.16 -8.87
N ASP A 67 10.81 7.90 -8.02
CA ASP A 67 9.67 8.76 -8.38
C ASP A 67 8.43 8.03 -8.93
N GLU A 68 8.44 6.69 -8.93
CA GLU A 68 7.28 5.86 -9.24
C GLU A 68 6.66 5.24 -7.98
N THR A 69 5.46 4.66 -8.12
CA THR A 69 4.79 3.95 -7.02
C THR A 69 4.85 2.45 -7.23
N ALA A 70 5.46 1.73 -6.29
CA ALA A 70 5.37 0.28 -6.22
C ALA A 70 4.07 -0.16 -5.52
N LYS A 71 3.17 -0.84 -6.24
CA LYS A 71 1.89 -1.33 -5.71
C LYS A 71 1.79 -2.85 -5.69
N ALA A 72 1.33 -3.40 -4.58
CA ALA A 72 0.91 -4.79 -4.44
C ALA A 72 -0.51 -4.82 -3.89
N GLU A 73 -1.39 -5.60 -4.52
CA GLU A 73 -2.75 -5.81 -4.05
C GLU A 73 -3.20 -7.24 -4.26
N ARG A 74 -4.07 -7.73 -3.37
CA ARG A 74 -4.59 -9.09 -3.47
C ARG A 74 -5.94 -9.18 -2.77
N TRP A 75 -6.80 -10.04 -3.30
CA TRP A 75 -8.01 -10.45 -2.59
C TRP A 75 -7.63 -11.11 -1.26
N ARG A 76 -8.20 -10.59 -0.18
CA ARG A 76 -8.09 -11.04 1.20
C ARG A 76 -9.41 -11.72 1.59
N PRO A 77 -9.43 -13.05 1.75
CA PRO A 77 -10.60 -13.76 2.23
C PRO A 77 -11.07 -13.22 3.59
N PRO A 78 -12.40 -13.14 3.84
CA PRO A 78 -12.93 -12.78 5.15
C PRO A 78 -12.31 -13.63 6.28
N GLY A 79 -12.04 -13.02 7.43
CA GLY A 79 -11.43 -13.71 8.57
C GLY A 79 -9.91 -13.93 8.51
N THR A 80 -9.26 -13.63 7.38
CA THR A 80 -7.79 -13.77 7.27
C THR A 80 -7.05 -12.52 7.74
N ARG A 81 -5.85 -12.70 8.29
CA ARG A 81 -4.97 -11.61 8.71
C ARG A 81 -4.17 -11.09 7.52
N ALA A 82 -4.06 -9.77 7.41
CA ALA A 82 -3.19 -9.11 6.44
C ALA A 82 -2.07 -8.35 7.16
N SER A 83 -0.86 -8.41 6.61
CA SER A 83 0.23 -7.50 6.96
C SER A 83 0.80 -6.84 5.70
N TYR A 84 1.31 -5.63 5.87
CA TYR A 84 1.73 -4.77 4.77
C TYR A 84 3.19 -4.41 4.96
N HIS A 85 3.96 -4.38 3.89
CA HIS A 85 5.38 -4.03 3.96
C HIS A 85 5.80 -3.22 2.75
N TYR A 86 6.73 -2.29 2.95
CA TYR A 86 7.54 -1.69 1.91
C TYR A 86 9.00 -2.16 2.05
N ARG A 87 9.78 -2.04 0.97
CA ARG A 87 11.21 -2.33 0.96
C ARG A 87 11.93 -1.44 -0.02
N PHE A 88 13.21 -1.19 0.22
CA PHE A 88 14.10 -0.74 -0.83
C PHE A 88 14.59 -1.92 -1.66
N CYS A 89 14.76 -1.65 -2.94
CA CYS A 89 15.57 -2.44 -3.85
C CYS A 89 16.83 -1.60 -4.18
#